data_AF-A0A956JTE0-F1
#
_entry.id   AF-A0A956JTE0-F1
#
_cell.length_a   1.000
_cell.length_b   1.000
_cell.length_c   1.000
_cell.angle_alpha   90.00
_cell.angle_beta   90.00
_cell.angle_gamma   90.00
#
_symmetry.space_group_name_H-M   'P 1'
#
loop_
_entity.id
_entity.type
_entity.pdbx_description
1 polymer ?
#
loop_
_entity_poly.entity_id
_entity_poly.type
_entity_poly.pdbx_seq_one_letter_code
_entity_poly.pdbx_strand_id
1 'polypeptide(L)'
;MTFVRRTYLPLPLLLACVALLAFAALLALVGSSALAAPPPPSPRYLVYSGGRWQKMSRRQLVKARRRGTLWSARLSTGLLGSTHCSAGNRGPKSPSEIVLAVGDAGLRKLVELGFVGCPACKPAAKDGFWQTVSATVKKTHGLSSLAQFEDRQLVPFDASRVRFEEILPHLGTAPGRLYVPSSTSASALTAIKQRFEALGVGTPEVGSYDRNAEGRFRRLTQ
;
A
#
# COMPACT_ATOMS: atom_id res chain seq x y z
N MET A 1 12.89 14.79 90.42
CA MET A 1 12.00 15.32 89.36
C MET A 1 12.87 15.85 88.23
N THR A 2 12.84 15.20 87.05
CA THR A 2 13.74 15.51 85.92
C THR A 2 12.93 16.22 84.84
N PHE A 3 13.23 17.49 84.58
CA PHE A 3 12.56 18.26 83.54
C PHE A 3 13.10 17.84 82.16
N VAL A 4 12.29 17.11 81.39
CA VAL A 4 12.55 16.84 79.98
C VAL A 4 12.26 18.13 79.20
N ARG A 5 13.30 18.84 78.76
CA ARG A 5 13.14 19.98 77.84
C ARG A 5 12.71 19.47 76.48
N ARG A 6 11.45 19.72 76.12
CA ARG A 6 10.97 19.56 74.73
C ARG A 6 11.59 20.68 73.88
N THR A 7 12.48 20.31 72.97
CA THR A 7 12.98 21.18 71.91
C THR A 7 11.92 21.27 70.82
N TYR A 8 11.20 22.39 70.78
CA TYR A 8 10.31 22.71 69.66
C TYR A 8 11.16 23.31 68.54
N LEU A 9 11.06 22.74 67.34
CA LEU A 9 11.64 23.35 66.15
C LEU A 9 10.96 24.71 65.94
N PRO A 10 11.70 25.81 65.76
CA PRO A 10 11.09 27.11 65.55
C PRO A 10 10.24 27.06 64.28
N LEU A 11 9.00 27.56 64.38
CA LEU A 11 8.01 27.63 63.31
C LEU A 11 8.56 28.00 61.91
N PRO A 12 9.51 28.96 61.74
CA PRO A 12 10.07 29.27 60.43
C PRO A 12 10.82 28.11 59.76
N LEU A 13 11.49 27.25 60.54
CA LEU A 13 12.18 26.06 60.02
C LEU A 13 11.19 25.00 59.54
N LEU A 14 10.06 24.87 60.24
CA LEU A 14 9.00 23.93 59.89
C LEU A 14 8.31 24.35 58.58
N LEU A 15 8.07 25.64 58.39
CA LEU A 15 7.51 26.20 57.14
C LEU A 15 8.48 26.05 55.95
N ALA A 16 9.79 26.25 56.16
CA ALA A 16 10.79 26.07 55.12
C ALA A 16 10.86 24.60 54.63
N CYS A 17 10.79 23.63 55.55
CA CYS A 17 10.74 22.21 55.19
C CYS A 17 9.48 21.86 54.37
N VAL A 18 8.31 22.39 54.73
CA VAL A 18 7.07 22.15 53.98
C VAL A 18 7.15 22.74 52.57
N ALA A 19 7.69 23.95 52.42
CA ALA A 19 7.85 24.58 51.10
C ALA A 19 8.81 23.81 50.18
N LEU A 20 9.92 23.30 50.73
CA LEU A 20 10.88 22.47 49.99
C LEU A 20 10.28 21.14 49.52
N LEU A 21 9.50 20.49 50.38
CA LEU A 21 8.80 19.25 50.03
C LEU A 21 7.71 19.49 48.97
N ALA A 22 6.96 20.59 49.08
CA ALA A 22 5.97 20.97 48.09
C ALA A 22 6.61 21.27 46.72
N PHE A 23 7.76 21.96 46.70
CA PHE A 23 8.49 22.28 45.47
C PHE A 23 9.09 21.02 44.82
N ALA A 24 9.64 20.10 45.61
CA ALA A 24 10.14 18.81 45.11
C ALA A 24 9.01 17.94 44.52
N ALA A 25 7.83 17.92 45.16
CA ALA A 25 6.65 17.24 44.63
C ALA A 25 6.16 17.89 43.32
N LEU A 26 6.20 19.22 43.22
CA LEU A 26 5.85 19.94 42.00
C LEU A 26 6.81 19.62 40.85
N LEU A 27 8.12 19.57 41.12
CA LEU A 27 9.13 19.19 40.12
C LEU A 27 8.99 17.74 39.65
N ALA A 28 8.62 16.82 40.55
CA ALA A 28 8.33 15.43 40.19
C ALA A 28 7.07 15.31 39.30
N LEU A 29 6.07 16.15 39.52
CA LEU A 29 4.85 16.22 38.69
C LEU A 29 5.13 16.84 37.31
N VAL A 30 5.99 17.86 37.21
CA VAL A 30 6.35 18.49 35.93
C VAL A 30 7.33 17.63 35.12
N GLY A 31 8.22 16.88 35.77
CA GLY A 31 9.20 16.00 35.13
C GLY A 31 8.63 14.70 34.54
N SER A 32 7.36 14.37 34.81
CA SER A 32 6.72 13.12 34.38
C SER A 32 5.97 13.21 33.05
N SER A 33 6.11 14.31 32.31
CA SER A 33 5.76 14.35 30.89
C SER A 33 6.82 13.58 30.09
N ALA A 34 6.90 12.27 30.33
CA ALA A 34 7.58 11.35 29.44
C ALA A 34 6.99 11.59 28.05
N LEU A 35 7.80 12.14 27.16
CA LEU A 35 7.50 12.28 25.74
C LEU A 35 7.00 10.93 25.24
N ALA A 36 5.69 10.75 25.19
CA ALA A 36 5.08 9.54 24.69
C ALA A 36 5.65 9.34 23.30
N ALA A 37 6.32 8.19 23.09
CA ALA A 37 6.86 7.86 21.78
C ALA A 37 5.73 8.03 20.76
N PRO A 38 5.96 8.74 19.64
CA PRO A 38 4.90 9.00 18.68
C PRO A 38 4.26 7.66 18.28
N PRO A 39 2.91 7.61 18.17
CA PRO A 39 2.22 6.38 17.85
C PRO A 39 2.83 5.77 16.58
N PRO A 40 2.95 4.42 16.52
CA PRO A 40 3.54 3.78 15.37
C PRO A 40 2.77 4.21 14.10
N PRO A 41 3.46 4.49 12.98
CA PRO A 41 2.81 4.93 11.77
C PRO A 41 1.80 3.87 11.32
N SER A 42 0.58 4.31 10.99
CA SER A 42 -0.50 3.43 10.57
C SER A 42 -0.08 2.55 9.38
N PRO A 43 -0.52 1.28 9.32
CA PRO A 43 -0.27 0.41 8.18
C PRO A 43 -0.88 1.04 6.91
N ARG A 44 -0.04 1.30 5.91
CA ARG A 44 -0.46 2.06 4.71
C ARG A 44 -0.59 1.18 3.49
N TYR A 45 0.30 0.22 3.30
CA TYR A 45 0.40 -0.52 2.03
C TYR A 45 -0.24 -1.88 2.15
N LEU A 46 -1.10 -2.23 1.20
CA LEU A 46 -1.61 -3.60 1.06
C LEU A 46 -0.53 -4.49 0.44
N VAL A 47 -0.17 -5.57 1.13
CA VAL A 47 0.93 -6.46 0.74
C VAL A 47 0.47 -7.91 0.75
N TYR A 48 0.76 -8.64 -0.32
CA TYR A 48 0.66 -10.10 -0.33
C TYR A 48 1.98 -10.72 0.12
N SER A 49 1.97 -11.40 1.27
CA SER A 49 3.15 -12.06 1.84
C SER A 49 2.74 -13.19 2.78
N GLY A 50 3.43 -14.33 2.69
CA GLY A 50 3.10 -15.53 3.47
C GLY A 50 1.72 -16.10 3.13
N GLY A 51 1.32 -16.04 1.86
CA GLY A 51 0.04 -16.61 1.39
C GLY A 51 -1.21 -15.77 1.66
N ARG A 52 -1.07 -14.57 2.24
CA ARG A 52 -2.21 -13.72 2.61
C ARG A 52 -1.96 -12.24 2.34
N TRP A 53 -3.06 -11.51 2.18
CA TRP A 53 -3.10 -10.06 2.18
C TRP A 53 -2.96 -9.50 3.60
N GLN A 54 -2.14 -8.47 3.77
CA GLN A 54 -1.95 -7.78 5.04
C GLN A 54 -1.52 -6.33 4.81
N LYS A 55 -1.95 -5.42 5.69
CA LYS A 55 -1.48 -4.03 5.65
C LYS A 55 -0.13 -3.93 6.36
N MET A 56 0.86 -3.33 5.70
CA MET A 56 2.19 -3.11 6.24
C MET A 56 2.54 -1.61 6.33
N SER A 57 3.21 -1.24 7.41
CA SER A 57 3.93 0.03 7.53
C SER A 57 5.19 0.03 6.67
N ARG A 58 5.76 1.22 6.43
CA ARG A 58 7.04 1.36 5.71
C ARG A 58 8.18 0.57 6.38
N ARG A 59 8.24 0.53 7.72
CA ARG A 59 9.25 -0.24 8.46
C ARG A 59 9.11 -1.74 8.21
N GLN A 60 7.88 -2.25 8.19
CA GLN A 60 7.61 -3.65 7.87
C GLN A 60 7.98 -3.99 6.42
N LEU A 61 7.71 -3.09 5.46
CA LEU A 61 8.13 -3.27 4.07
C LEU A 61 9.65 -3.37 3.91
N VAL A 62 10.41 -2.53 4.63
CA VAL A 62 11.88 -2.60 4.62
C VAL A 62 12.36 -3.97 5.11
N LYS A 63 11.75 -4.52 6.16
CA LYS A 63 12.06 -5.88 6.64
C LYS A 63 11.65 -6.95 5.62
N ALA A 64 10.48 -6.81 4.99
CA ALA A 64 9.99 -7.75 3.98
C ALA A 64 10.90 -7.80 2.75
N ARG A 65 11.41 -6.65 2.30
CA ARG A 65 12.36 -6.56 1.17
C ARG A 65 13.67 -7.30 1.42
N ARG A 66 14.08 -7.50 2.68
CA ARG A 66 15.26 -8.32 3.01
C ARG A 66 15.02 -9.83 2.85
N ARG A 67 13.76 -10.26 2.80
CA ARG A 67 13.37 -11.68 2.68
C ARG A 67 13.08 -12.12 1.25
N GLY A 68 13.10 -11.19 0.30
CA GLY A 68 12.84 -11.46 -1.11
C GLY A 68 12.53 -10.22 -1.92
N THR A 69 12.41 -10.39 -3.24
CA THR A 69 12.09 -9.30 -4.16
C THR A 69 10.73 -8.70 -3.83
N LEU A 70 10.67 -7.37 -3.74
CA LEU A 70 9.42 -6.65 -3.56
C LEU A 70 8.89 -6.22 -4.93
N TRP A 71 7.72 -6.74 -5.29
CA TRP A 71 6.99 -6.40 -6.50
C TRP A 71 5.95 -5.33 -6.18
N SER A 72 5.69 -4.46 -7.16
CA SER A 72 4.67 -3.42 -7.06
C SER A 72 3.72 -3.55 -8.23
N ALA A 73 2.42 -3.52 -7.95
CA ALA A 73 1.38 -3.52 -8.96
C ALA A 73 0.44 -2.34 -8.79
N ARG A 74 0.03 -1.78 -9.93
CA ARG A 74 -0.77 -0.54 -10.01
C ARG A 74 -2.18 -0.87 -10.44
N LEU A 75 -3.12 -0.65 -9.53
CA LEU A 75 -4.53 -0.98 -9.71
C LEU A 75 -5.15 -0.23 -10.89
N SER A 76 -4.86 1.07 -11.03
CA SER A 76 -5.35 1.88 -12.15
C SER A 76 -4.93 1.36 -13.52
N THR A 77 -3.81 0.67 -13.64
CA THR A 77 -3.21 0.32 -14.94
C THR A 77 -3.20 -1.17 -15.27
N GLY A 78 -3.41 -2.03 -14.28
CA GLY A 78 -3.22 -3.47 -14.44
C GLY A 78 -1.76 -3.90 -14.66
N LEU A 79 -0.78 -3.04 -14.36
CA LEU A 79 0.64 -3.35 -14.55
C LEU A 79 1.35 -3.69 -13.23
N LEU A 80 2.18 -4.73 -13.25
CA LEU A 80 3.15 -5.06 -12.21
C LEU A 80 4.58 -4.73 -12.66
N GLY A 81 5.45 -4.42 -11.71
CA GLY A 81 6.84 -4.10 -11.98
C GLY A 81 7.71 -4.03 -10.73
N SER A 82 8.93 -3.55 -10.94
CA SER A 82 9.85 -3.24 -9.84
C SER A 82 9.35 -2.02 -9.06
N THR A 83 9.56 -2.01 -7.73
CA THR A 83 9.27 -0.82 -6.89
C THR A 83 10.07 0.42 -7.29
N HIS A 84 11.12 0.25 -8.11
CA HIS A 84 11.98 1.34 -8.61
C HIS A 84 11.67 1.75 -10.05
N CYS A 85 10.53 1.32 -10.62
CA CYS A 85 10.13 1.67 -11.99
C CYS A 85 9.99 3.19 -12.14
N SER A 86 10.84 3.81 -12.99
CA SER A 86 10.82 5.26 -13.24
C SER A 86 9.49 5.72 -13.85
N ALA A 87 8.92 4.95 -14.78
CA ALA A 87 7.62 5.24 -15.39
C ALA A 87 6.49 5.15 -14.36
N GLY A 88 6.49 4.10 -13.53
CA GLY A 88 5.54 3.95 -12.43
C GLY A 88 5.64 5.11 -11.44
N ASN A 89 6.85 5.51 -11.09
CA ASN A 89 7.09 6.60 -10.15
C ASN A 89 6.63 8.00 -10.65
N ARG A 90 6.13 8.13 -11.88
CA ARG A 90 5.46 9.34 -12.39
C ARG A 90 3.93 9.30 -12.28
N GLY A 91 3.33 8.12 -12.08
CA GLY A 91 1.88 7.96 -11.95
C GLY A 91 1.37 8.17 -10.51
N PRO A 92 0.05 8.03 -10.27
CA PRO A 92 -0.57 8.14 -8.95
C PRO A 92 0.12 7.25 -7.90
N LYS A 93 0.29 7.75 -6.66
CA LYS A 93 1.05 7.07 -5.59
C LYS A 93 0.27 6.89 -4.29
N SER A 94 -1.03 7.11 -4.29
CA SER A 94 -1.80 6.90 -3.08
C SER A 94 -1.72 5.42 -2.67
N PRO A 95 -1.82 5.11 -1.37
CA PRO A 95 -1.87 3.72 -0.93
C PRO A 95 -3.08 2.94 -1.48
N SER A 96 -4.10 3.63 -1.99
CA SER A 96 -5.23 3.06 -2.73
C SER A 96 -4.94 2.68 -4.18
N GLU A 97 -3.78 3.03 -4.71
CA GLU A 97 -3.41 2.79 -6.12
C GLU A 97 -2.40 1.66 -6.30
N ILE A 98 -1.73 1.27 -5.21
CA ILE A 98 -0.58 0.38 -5.25
C ILE A 98 -0.78 -0.78 -4.27
N VAL A 99 -0.66 -1.98 -4.80
CA VAL A 99 -0.48 -3.20 -4.00
C VAL A 99 0.94 -3.71 -4.16
N LEU A 100 1.45 -4.36 -3.13
CA LEU A 100 2.79 -4.93 -3.11
C LEU A 100 2.73 -6.44 -2.94
N ALA A 101 3.75 -7.14 -3.40
CA ALA A 101 3.86 -8.58 -3.20
C ALA A 101 5.32 -8.99 -2.99
N VAL A 102 5.56 -9.99 -2.15
CA VAL A 102 6.91 -10.39 -1.73
C VAL A 102 7.31 -11.75 -2.31
N GLY A 103 8.49 -11.81 -2.92
CA GLY A 103 9.09 -13.02 -3.47
C GLY A 103 8.28 -13.63 -4.64
N ASP A 104 8.59 -14.88 -4.97
CA ASP A 104 7.97 -15.57 -6.10
C ASP A 104 6.50 -15.89 -5.86
N ALA A 105 6.14 -16.27 -4.62
CA ALA A 105 4.74 -16.47 -4.25
C ALA A 105 3.92 -15.19 -4.43
N GLY A 106 4.50 -14.03 -4.09
CA GLY A 106 3.90 -12.74 -4.37
C GLY A 106 3.76 -12.44 -5.85
N LEU A 107 4.80 -12.71 -6.64
CA LEU A 107 4.74 -12.54 -8.10
C LEU A 107 3.64 -13.41 -8.73
N ARG A 108 3.56 -14.70 -8.36
CA ARG A 108 2.50 -15.61 -8.81
C ARG A 108 1.13 -15.04 -8.52
N LYS A 109 0.91 -14.57 -7.28
CA LYS A 109 -0.38 -13.99 -6.90
C LYS A 109 -0.74 -12.77 -7.75
N LEU A 110 0.21 -11.88 -8.05
CA LEU A 110 -0.07 -10.73 -8.92
C LEU A 110 -0.45 -11.18 -10.35
N VAL A 111 0.21 -12.19 -10.89
CA VAL A 111 -0.15 -12.75 -12.21
C VAL A 111 -1.53 -13.40 -12.18
N GLU A 112 -1.84 -14.18 -11.15
CA GLU A 112 -3.17 -14.80 -10.97
C GLU A 112 -4.31 -13.77 -10.89
N LEU A 113 -4.02 -12.59 -10.35
CA LEU A 113 -4.97 -11.48 -10.27
C LEU A 113 -5.13 -10.76 -11.61
N GLY A 114 -4.38 -11.10 -12.65
CA GLY A 114 -4.46 -10.50 -13.98
C GLY A 114 -3.52 -9.31 -14.21
N PHE A 115 -2.54 -9.08 -13.33
CA PHE A 115 -1.52 -8.05 -13.59
C PHE A 115 -0.48 -8.55 -14.62
N VAL A 116 -0.04 -7.65 -15.49
CA VAL A 116 1.00 -7.96 -16.50
C VAL A 116 2.27 -7.15 -16.32
N GLY A 117 3.38 -7.66 -16.85
CA GLY A 117 4.68 -7.02 -16.72
C GLY A 117 4.72 -5.61 -17.34
N CYS A 118 5.19 -4.63 -16.58
CA CYS A 118 5.36 -3.27 -17.06
C CYS A 118 6.44 -3.21 -18.16
N PRO A 119 6.14 -2.71 -19.37
CA PRO A 119 7.09 -2.68 -20.48
C PRO A 119 8.28 -1.73 -20.21
N ALA A 120 8.09 -0.72 -19.35
CA ALA A 120 9.11 0.29 -19.08
C ALA A 120 10.22 -0.20 -18.13
N CYS A 121 9.86 -0.85 -17.01
CA CYS A 121 10.88 -1.36 -16.07
C CYS A 121 11.31 -2.79 -16.37
N LYS A 122 10.77 -3.42 -17.42
CA LYS A 122 11.12 -4.75 -17.90
C LYS A 122 11.34 -5.73 -16.74
N PRO A 123 10.31 -5.99 -15.90
CA PRO A 123 10.46 -6.94 -14.80
C PRO A 123 10.84 -8.34 -15.29
N ALA A 124 10.48 -8.65 -16.55
CA ALA A 124 10.98 -9.70 -17.42
C ALA A 124 12.49 -9.94 -17.42
N ALA A 125 13.29 -8.88 -17.26
CA ALA A 125 14.75 -8.97 -17.28
C ALA A 125 15.35 -9.37 -15.93
N LYS A 126 14.51 -9.64 -14.91
CA LYS A 126 14.98 -10.16 -13.62
C LYS A 126 15.02 -11.68 -13.64
N ASP A 127 16.08 -12.25 -13.07
CA ASP A 127 16.24 -13.69 -12.93
C ASP A 127 15.05 -14.33 -12.22
N GLY A 128 14.62 -15.50 -12.70
CA GLY A 128 13.48 -16.25 -12.16
C GLY A 128 12.09 -15.69 -12.47
N PHE A 129 11.99 -14.48 -13.05
CA PHE A 129 10.70 -13.87 -13.40
C PHE A 129 9.90 -14.74 -14.38
N TRP A 130 10.49 -15.09 -15.52
CA TRP A 130 9.79 -15.85 -16.54
C TRP A 130 9.45 -17.27 -16.10
N GLN A 131 10.33 -17.93 -15.36
CA GLN A 131 10.05 -19.25 -14.79
C GLN A 131 8.79 -19.22 -13.92
N THR A 132 8.64 -18.18 -13.09
CA THR A 132 7.49 -17.99 -12.22
C THR A 132 6.21 -17.62 -12.98
N VAL A 133 6.32 -16.69 -13.95
CA VAL A 133 5.17 -16.21 -14.74
C VAL A 133 4.62 -17.30 -15.65
N SER A 134 5.49 -18.03 -16.38
CA SER A 134 5.09 -19.05 -17.36
C SER A 134 4.27 -20.17 -16.74
N ALA A 135 4.72 -20.68 -15.57
CA ALA A 135 4.00 -21.73 -14.84
C ALA A 135 2.61 -21.27 -14.41
N THR A 136 2.47 -19.99 -14.04
CA THR A 136 1.21 -19.41 -13.55
C THR A 136 0.26 -19.12 -14.70
N VAL A 137 0.74 -18.51 -15.79
CA VAL A 137 -0.09 -18.17 -16.96
C VAL A 137 -0.70 -19.40 -17.61
N LYS A 138 0.09 -20.47 -17.78
CA LYS A 138 -0.40 -21.75 -18.32
C LYS A 138 -1.49 -22.37 -17.46
N LYS A 139 -1.35 -22.28 -16.13
CA LYS A 139 -2.32 -22.83 -15.16
C LYS A 139 -3.60 -22.00 -15.08
N THR A 140 -3.49 -20.68 -15.05
CA THR A 140 -4.61 -19.79 -14.69
C THR A 140 -5.37 -19.28 -15.91
N HIS A 141 -4.71 -19.08 -17.04
CA HIS A 141 -5.31 -18.44 -18.22
C HIS A 141 -5.42 -19.37 -19.43
N GLY A 142 -4.93 -20.61 -19.35
CA GLY A 142 -4.97 -21.58 -20.44
C GLY A 142 -4.22 -21.14 -21.70
N LEU A 143 -3.38 -20.10 -21.61
CA LEU A 143 -2.65 -19.58 -22.76
C LEU A 143 -1.53 -20.54 -23.15
N SER A 144 -1.44 -20.81 -24.45
CA SER A 144 -0.44 -21.69 -25.05
C SER A 144 0.92 -21.02 -25.22
N SER A 145 1.01 -19.68 -25.12
CA SER A 145 2.29 -18.97 -25.23
C SER A 145 2.39 -17.72 -24.34
N LEU A 146 3.61 -17.48 -23.83
CA LEU A 146 3.99 -16.25 -23.12
C LEU A 146 3.93 -15.01 -24.01
N ALA A 147 4.09 -15.17 -25.33
CA ALA A 147 4.02 -14.09 -26.30
C ALA A 147 2.65 -13.38 -26.29
N GLN A 148 1.56 -14.11 -26.03
CA GLN A 148 0.21 -13.54 -25.86
C GLN A 148 0.05 -12.77 -24.53
N PHE A 149 0.80 -13.15 -23.50
CA PHE A 149 0.88 -12.41 -22.24
C PHE A 149 1.79 -11.17 -22.36
N GLU A 150 2.73 -11.21 -23.31
CA GLU A 150 3.72 -10.17 -23.57
C GLU A 150 3.36 -9.20 -24.68
N ASP A 151 2.36 -9.47 -25.54
CA ASP A 151 2.20 -8.79 -26.82
C ASP A 151 2.34 -7.26 -26.68
N ARG A 152 3.52 -6.78 -27.07
CA ARG A 152 4.01 -5.43 -26.80
C ARG A 152 3.37 -4.42 -27.74
N GLN A 153 2.65 -4.87 -28.77
CA GLN A 153 1.76 -4.04 -29.57
C GLN A 153 0.36 -3.92 -28.93
N LEU A 154 0.08 -4.69 -27.87
CA LEU A 154 -1.26 -5.00 -27.37
C LEU A 154 -1.46 -4.78 -25.85
N VAL A 155 -0.67 -3.90 -25.20
CA VAL A 155 -0.96 -3.51 -23.81
C VAL A 155 -1.04 -1.98 -23.64
N PRO A 156 -2.10 -1.32 -24.17
CA PRO A 156 -2.58 -0.14 -23.49
C PRO A 156 -2.96 -0.59 -22.08
N PHE A 157 -2.63 0.19 -21.08
CA PHE A 157 -3.06 0.00 -19.71
C PHE A 157 -4.49 -0.56 -19.67
N ASP A 158 -4.62 -1.84 -19.31
CA ASP A 158 -5.89 -2.55 -19.19
C ASP A 158 -5.95 -3.14 -17.80
N ALA A 159 -6.62 -2.38 -16.94
CA ALA A 159 -6.91 -2.76 -15.58
C ALA A 159 -8.20 -3.57 -15.48
N SER A 160 -9.04 -3.66 -16.53
CA SER A 160 -10.34 -4.34 -16.45
C SER A 160 -10.18 -5.84 -16.16
N ARG A 161 -9.12 -6.47 -16.66
CA ARG A 161 -8.76 -7.87 -16.37
C ARG A 161 -8.35 -8.16 -14.92
N VAL A 162 -8.03 -7.13 -14.13
CA VAL A 162 -7.58 -7.34 -12.74
C VAL A 162 -8.75 -7.86 -11.92
N ARG A 163 -8.56 -8.92 -11.13
CA ARG A 163 -9.55 -9.49 -10.21
C ARG A 163 -9.71 -8.65 -8.95
N PHE A 164 -10.36 -7.49 -9.08
CA PHE A 164 -10.56 -6.51 -8.01
C PHE A 164 -11.31 -7.07 -6.79
N GLU A 165 -12.16 -8.08 -6.99
CA GLU A 165 -12.90 -8.77 -5.93
C GLU A 165 -11.98 -9.37 -4.86
N GLU A 166 -10.75 -9.74 -5.25
CA GLU A 166 -9.77 -10.31 -4.32
C GLU A 166 -8.88 -9.27 -3.64
N ILE A 167 -8.97 -8.00 -4.05
CA ILE A 167 -8.06 -6.93 -3.62
C ILE A 167 -8.81 -5.86 -2.83
N LEU A 168 -9.89 -5.34 -3.42
CA LEU A 168 -10.60 -4.17 -2.91
C LEU A 168 -11.24 -4.39 -1.54
N PRO A 169 -11.74 -5.59 -1.17
CA PRO A 169 -12.19 -5.84 0.21
C PRO A 169 -11.10 -5.64 1.27
N HIS A 170 -9.82 -5.80 0.91
CA HIS A 170 -8.70 -5.56 1.83
C HIS A 170 -8.22 -4.09 1.79
N LEU A 171 -8.42 -3.41 0.67
CA LEU A 171 -8.04 -2.01 0.48
C LEU A 171 -9.07 -1.06 1.10
N GLY A 172 -10.36 -1.35 0.91
CA GLY A 172 -11.51 -0.56 1.36
C GLY A 172 -11.89 0.60 0.43
N THR A 173 -11.25 0.73 -0.74
CA THR A 173 -11.49 1.84 -1.67
C THR A 173 -11.05 1.46 -3.07
N ALA A 174 -11.72 1.98 -4.10
CA ALA A 174 -11.31 1.86 -5.49
C ALA A 174 -10.08 2.76 -5.81
N PRO A 175 -9.32 2.46 -6.89
CA PRO A 175 -8.40 3.45 -7.45
C PRO A 175 -9.18 4.69 -7.92
N GLY A 176 -8.52 5.84 -8.05
CA GLY A 176 -9.19 7.07 -8.52
C GLY A 176 -9.56 7.02 -10.00
N ARG A 177 -8.82 6.24 -10.79
CA ARG A 177 -9.07 6.01 -12.21
C ARG A 177 -8.69 4.61 -12.65
N LEU A 178 -9.28 4.15 -13.73
CA LEU A 178 -9.05 2.84 -14.30
C LEU A 178 -8.81 2.98 -15.80
N TYR A 179 -7.63 2.53 -16.22
CA TYR A 179 -7.24 2.55 -17.62
C TYR A 179 -7.73 1.28 -18.32
N VAL A 180 -8.36 1.46 -19.47
CA VAL A 180 -8.79 0.39 -20.38
C VAL A 180 -8.41 0.72 -21.83
N PRO A 181 -8.45 -0.25 -22.75
CA PRO A 181 -8.27 0.01 -24.17
C PRO A 181 -9.25 1.07 -24.68
N SER A 182 -8.81 1.94 -25.60
CA SER A 182 -9.70 2.96 -26.20
C SER A 182 -10.83 2.36 -27.03
N SER A 183 -10.69 1.09 -27.45
CA SER A 183 -11.70 0.31 -28.19
C SER A 183 -12.71 -0.39 -27.28
N THR A 184 -12.67 -0.17 -25.96
CA THR A 184 -13.61 -0.79 -25.01
C THR A 184 -15.04 -0.36 -25.34
N SER A 185 -15.94 -1.33 -25.53
CA SER A 185 -17.34 -1.06 -25.87
C SER A 185 -18.13 -0.46 -24.70
N ALA A 186 -19.21 0.26 -25.00
CA ALA A 186 -20.10 0.83 -23.97
C ALA A 186 -20.68 -0.24 -23.02
N SER A 187 -20.98 -1.45 -23.53
CA SER A 187 -21.43 -2.57 -22.70
C SER A 187 -20.34 -3.06 -21.73
N ALA A 188 -19.08 -3.12 -22.18
CA ALA A 188 -17.96 -3.47 -21.31
C ALA A 188 -17.69 -2.37 -20.26
N LEU A 189 -17.81 -1.08 -20.63
CA LEU A 189 -17.72 0.03 -19.67
C LEU A 189 -18.82 -0.05 -18.60
N THR A 190 -20.04 -0.40 -19.00
CA THR A 190 -21.17 -0.63 -18.09
C THR A 190 -20.88 -1.81 -17.14
N ALA A 191 -20.38 -2.93 -17.66
CA ALA A 191 -20.03 -4.09 -16.85
C ALA A 191 -18.93 -3.78 -15.81
N ILE A 192 -17.91 -2.99 -16.19
CA ILE A 192 -16.87 -2.53 -15.25
C ILE A 192 -17.50 -1.71 -14.12
N LYS A 193 -18.39 -0.77 -14.45
CA LYS A 193 -19.08 0.05 -13.43
C LYS A 193 -19.88 -0.81 -12.46
N GLN A 194 -20.74 -1.70 -12.98
CA GLN A 194 -21.57 -2.60 -12.16
C GLN A 194 -20.72 -3.47 -11.23
N ARG A 195 -19.58 -3.95 -11.73
CA ARG A 195 -18.62 -4.74 -10.96
C ARG A 195 -18.06 -3.98 -9.75
N PHE A 196 -17.71 -2.70 -9.90
CA PHE A 196 -17.23 -1.87 -8.79
C PHE A 196 -18.35 -1.48 -7.82
N GLU A 197 -19.55 -1.20 -8.33
CA GLU A 197 -20.74 -0.93 -7.52
C GLU A 197 -21.08 -2.12 -6.62
N ALA A 198 -21.03 -3.35 -7.17
CA ALA A 198 -21.26 -4.58 -6.40
C ALA A 198 -20.24 -4.78 -5.25
N LEU A 199 -19.05 -4.19 -5.35
CA LEU A 199 -18.04 -4.25 -4.29
C LEU A 199 -18.23 -3.18 -3.21
N GLY A 200 -19.09 -2.18 -3.42
CA GLY A 200 -19.38 -1.14 -2.42
C GLY A 200 -18.20 -0.21 -2.08
N VAL A 201 -17.18 -0.13 -2.93
CA VAL A 201 -15.91 0.62 -2.68
C VAL A 201 -15.78 1.91 -3.51
N GLY A 202 -16.87 2.33 -4.16
CA GLY A 202 -16.91 3.42 -5.13
C GLY A 202 -16.51 3.00 -6.54
N THR A 203 -16.88 3.80 -7.53
CA THR A 203 -16.60 3.54 -8.95
C THR A 203 -15.49 4.46 -9.44
N PRO A 204 -14.39 3.92 -9.99
CA PRO A 204 -13.30 4.74 -10.53
C PRO A 204 -13.75 5.46 -11.81
N GLU A 205 -13.09 6.56 -12.14
CA GLU A 205 -13.20 7.11 -13.50
C GLU A 205 -12.56 6.15 -14.52
N VAL A 206 -13.31 5.74 -15.54
CA VAL A 206 -12.81 4.82 -16.58
C VAL A 206 -12.37 5.60 -17.81
N GLY A 207 -11.19 5.29 -18.33
CA GLY A 207 -10.64 6.00 -19.49
C GLY A 207 -9.52 5.25 -20.19
N SER A 208 -9.05 5.80 -21.31
CA SER A 208 -7.90 5.29 -22.04
C SER A 208 -6.68 6.17 -21.82
N TYR A 209 -5.50 5.58 -21.96
CA TYR A 209 -4.27 6.37 -21.99
C TYR A 209 -4.19 7.18 -23.29
N ASP A 210 -3.95 8.47 -23.13
CA ASP A 210 -3.73 9.41 -24.22
C ASP A 210 -2.52 10.26 -23.85
N ARG A 211 -1.46 10.24 -24.65
CA ARG A 211 -0.22 10.95 -24.35
C ARG A 211 -0.40 12.48 -24.36
N ASN A 212 -1.42 12.97 -25.06
CA ASN A 212 -1.67 14.39 -25.30
C ASN A 212 -2.74 14.97 -24.35
N ALA A 213 -3.52 14.13 -23.68
CA ALA A 213 -4.50 14.56 -22.69
C ALA A 213 -3.85 14.97 -21.36
N GLU A 214 -4.52 15.85 -20.62
CA GLU A 214 -4.12 16.19 -19.24
C GLU A 214 -4.04 14.93 -18.37
N GLY A 215 -2.99 14.82 -17.56
CA GLY A 215 -2.76 13.64 -16.72
C GLY A 215 -2.61 12.32 -17.50
N ARG A 216 -2.43 12.41 -18.82
CA ARG A 216 -2.37 11.31 -19.80
C ARG A 216 -3.57 10.37 -19.76
N PHE A 217 -4.76 10.93 -19.55
CA PHE A 217 -5.99 10.19 -19.37
C PHE A 217 -7.10 10.83 -20.17
N ARG A 218 -7.72 10.06 -21.06
CA ARG A 218 -8.92 10.44 -21.78
C ARG A 218 -10.08 9.63 -21.23
N ARG A 219 -11.01 10.31 -20.54
CA ARG A 219 -12.22 9.68 -20.02
C ARG A 219 -12.99 9.03 -21.17
N LEU A 220 -13.48 7.82 -20.96
CA LEU A 220 -14.41 7.17 -21.88
C LEU A 220 -15.81 7.39 -21.33
N THR A 221 -16.68 7.98 -22.15
CA THR A 221 -18.09 8.15 -21.82
C THR A 221 -18.87 6.91 -22.22
N GLN A 222 -19.89 6.60 -21.42
CA GLN A 222 -20.88 5.56 -21.74
C GLN A 222 -21.78 6.00 -22.88
#